data_AF-A0A8B6DQN5-F1
#
_entry.id   AF-A0A8B6DQN5-F1
#
_cell.length_a   1.000
_cell.length_b   1.000
_cell.length_c   1.000
_cell.angle_alpha   90.00
_cell.angle_beta   90.00
_cell.angle_gamma   90.00
#
_symmetry.space_group_name_H-M   'P 1'
#
loop_
_entity.id
_entity.type
_entity.pdbx_description
1 polymer ?
#
loop_
_entity_poly.entity_id
_entity_poly.type
_entity_poly.pdbx_seq_one_letter_code
_entity_poly.pdbx_strand_id
1 'polypeptide(L)'
;MPSTSSLEVLQIIGGVLPLELRREEIAIRELAKITSSFTTVPIKKKLENWKTESNPETYISPIGKMILQADDMKKETSIEVNNIEQQYECRGMCAIRRAPEYWTTLGSSKTRTSEQAIEGQRLIKQQLEELPPNTTVAFTDGSCMGNPGPCGAGAIIYNNEEEETIQYPVSNRGSILLAELVAIKLVLEKIDNYNYRNVKQLNIYSDSQSAIGIITLNWKSENYHKTIQEIKNRKIKLEQKGFSINIIWTPGHSDIEGNEQADRLAKAAAKEADNREEMSSITTKQDIKQAARTSVIKKWKTQWESSEVGRRFFNHHPDASKRIKLDFPSKKHFNILNSLRSGYSKLKGYQHFINRHVEDNKCTCGEIESVEHFFISCDNYSLDREKLRQSIYFKTGTLNLDLQELLNTEASADIQYAVSEFIDDTRRFDHLFL
;
A
#
# COMPACT_ATOMS: atom_id res chain seq x y z
N MET A 1 24.64 31.47 8.00
CA MET A 1 23.63 30.40 8.10
C MET A 1 23.46 29.78 6.71
N PRO A 2 23.58 28.45 6.54
CA PRO A 2 23.57 27.87 5.21
C PRO A 2 22.18 27.98 4.57
N SER A 3 22.20 28.55 3.37
CA SER A 3 21.29 28.46 2.22
C SER A 3 19.77 28.43 2.42
N THR A 4 19.12 29.34 1.69
CA THR A 4 17.80 29.22 1.03
C THR A 4 17.02 27.93 1.31
N SER A 5 15.78 28.05 1.83
CA SER A 5 14.72 27.03 1.85
C SER A 5 15.16 25.71 1.22
N SER A 6 15.77 24.81 2.02
CA SER A 6 16.37 23.63 1.43
C SER A 6 15.28 22.84 0.72
N LEU A 7 15.55 22.47 -0.53
CA LEU A 7 14.68 21.61 -1.33
C LEU A 7 14.22 20.38 -0.53
N GLU A 8 15.08 19.90 0.36
CA GLU A 8 14.82 18.83 1.33
C GLU A 8 13.63 19.12 2.25
N VAL A 9 13.54 20.30 2.88
CA VAL A 9 12.41 20.65 3.74
C VAL A 9 11.10 20.66 2.93
N LEU A 10 11.13 21.19 1.70
CA LEU A 10 9.95 21.17 0.83
C LEU A 10 9.56 19.75 0.40
N GLN A 11 10.53 18.88 0.16
CA GLN A 11 10.32 17.46 -0.14
C GLN A 11 9.65 16.74 1.05
N ILE A 12 10.12 17.00 2.27
CA ILE A 12 9.54 16.46 3.51
C ILE A 12 8.11 16.96 3.71
N ILE A 13 7.88 18.27 3.62
CA ILE A 13 6.54 18.87 3.74
C ILE A 13 5.59 18.29 2.70
N GLY A 14 6.06 18.09 1.47
CA GLY A 14 5.26 17.50 0.39
C GLY A 14 5.08 15.98 0.48
N GLY A 15 5.83 15.28 1.36
CA GLY A 15 5.88 13.82 1.38
C GLY A 15 6.44 13.23 0.07
N VAL A 16 7.32 13.97 -0.61
CA VAL A 16 7.89 13.60 -1.92
C VAL A 16 9.35 13.20 -1.75
N LEU A 17 9.68 11.97 -2.12
CA LEU A 17 11.07 11.50 -2.13
C LEU A 17 11.99 12.40 -2.98
N PRO A 18 13.27 12.56 -2.58
CA PRO A 18 14.32 13.14 -3.42
C PRO A 18 14.32 12.53 -4.82
N LEU A 19 14.64 13.34 -5.84
CA LEU A 19 14.57 12.92 -7.24
C LEU A 19 15.42 11.67 -7.53
N GLU A 20 16.60 11.59 -6.92
CA GLU A 20 17.53 10.47 -7.09
C GLU A 20 16.95 9.17 -6.53
N LEU A 21 16.35 9.23 -5.34
CA LEU A 21 15.68 8.08 -4.71
C LEU A 21 14.42 7.65 -5.47
N ARG A 22 13.67 8.60 -6.06
CA ARG A 22 12.56 8.27 -6.98
C ARG A 22 13.04 7.56 -8.24
N ARG A 23 14.14 8.02 -8.82
CA ARG A 23 14.75 7.39 -10.00
C ARG A 23 15.23 5.97 -9.68
N GLU A 24 15.82 5.78 -8.51
CA GLU A 24 16.21 4.46 -8.00
C GLU A 24 15.01 3.51 -7.84
N GLU A 25 13.95 3.96 -7.17
CA GLU A 25 12.72 3.16 -7.01
C GLU A 25 12.15 2.73 -8.37
N ILE A 26 12.11 3.65 -9.34
CA ILE A 26 11.66 3.36 -10.70
C ILE A 26 12.61 2.40 -11.42
N ALA A 27 13.93 2.62 -11.32
CA ALA A 27 14.95 1.78 -11.93
C ALA A 27 14.83 0.31 -11.51
N ILE A 28 14.67 0.06 -10.21
CA ILE A 28 14.49 -1.30 -9.67
C ILE A 28 13.19 -1.94 -10.21
N ARG A 29 12.10 -1.16 -10.29
CA ARG A 29 10.81 -1.64 -10.83
C ARG A 29 10.88 -1.94 -12.33
N GLU A 30 11.61 -1.14 -13.11
CA GLU A 30 11.82 -1.42 -14.53
C GLU A 30 12.72 -2.62 -14.74
N LEU A 31 13.76 -2.79 -13.92
CA LEU A 31 14.60 -4.00 -13.92
C LEU A 31 13.73 -5.25 -13.71
N ALA A 32 12.86 -5.24 -12.70
CA ALA A 32 11.91 -6.33 -12.43
C ALA A 32 11.02 -6.66 -13.62
N LYS A 33 10.49 -5.65 -14.32
CA LYS A 33 9.69 -5.85 -15.53
C LYS A 33 10.50 -6.55 -16.62
N ILE A 34 11.72 -6.07 -16.89
CA ILE A 34 12.58 -6.66 -17.92
C ILE A 34 12.95 -8.10 -17.56
N THR A 35 13.37 -8.36 -16.32
CA THR A 35 13.79 -9.69 -15.85
C THR A 35 12.63 -10.69 -15.88
N SER A 36 11.41 -10.24 -15.56
CA SER A 36 10.20 -11.08 -15.65
C SER A 36 9.71 -11.34 -17.07
N SER A 37 10.20 -10.60 -18.08
CA SER A 37 9.69 -10.73 -19.44
C SER A 37 10.12 -12.07 -20.06
N PHE A 38 9.15 -12.75 -20.69
CA PHE A 38 9.37 -13.98 -21.45
C PHE A 38 10.12 -13.74 -22.76
N THR A 39 9.90 -12.59 -23.39
CA THR A 39 10.54 -12.25 -24.66
C THR A 39 12.04 -12.02 -24.45
N THR A 40 12.86 -12.62 -25.31
CA THR A 40 14.29 -12.31 -25.44
C THR A 40 14.46 -10.93 -26.08
N VAL A 41 14.07 -9.90 -25.33
CA VAL A 41 14.29 -8.51 -25.73
C VAL A 41 15.81 -8.28 -25.77
N PRO A 42 16.37 -7.57 -26.76
CA PRO A 42 17.80 -7.24 -26.81
C PRO A 42 18.36 -6.69 -25.50
N ILE A 43 17.52 -6.01 -24.71
CA ILE A 43 17.86 -5.46 -23.39
C ILE A 43 18.15 -6.54 -22.33
N LYS A 44 17.54 -7.74 -22.41
CA LYS A 44 17.79 -8.86 -21.47
C LYS A 44 19.21 -9.43 -21.67
N LYS A 45 19.67 -9.51 -22.91
CA LYS A 45 21.08 -9.87 -23.22
C LYS A 45 22.06 -8.84 -22.68
N LYS A 46 21.73 -7.54 -22.79
CA LYS A 46 22.55 -6.46 -22.20
C LYS A 46 22.56 -6.51 -20.66
N LEU A 47 21.47 -6.92 -20.02
CA LEU A 47 21.43 -7.16 -18.58
C LEU A 47 22.38 -8.28 -18.16
N GLU A 48 22.41 -9.38 -18.90
CA GLU A 48 23.31 -10.51 -18.59
C GLU A 48 24.79 -10.14 -18.78
N ASN A 49 25.09 -9.32 -19.80
CA ASN A 49 26.46 -8.93 -20.18
C ASN A 49 26.91 -7.56 -19.63
N TRP A 50 26.18 -6.95 -18.70
CA TRP A 50 26.43 -5.56 -18.31
C TRP A 50 27.85 -5.33 -17.76
N LYS A 51 28.44 -6.34 -17.09
CA LYS A 51 29.80 -6.28 -16.54
C LYS A 51 30.89 -6.42 -17.60
N THR A 52 30.60 -7.07 -18.73
CA THR A 52 31.56 -7.22 -19.83
C THR A 52 31.49 -6.05 -20.81
N GLU A 53 30.34 -5.35 -20.86
CA GLU A 53 30.12 -4.14 -21.66
C GLU A 53 30.46 -2.82 -20.94
N SER A 54 30.75 -2.87 -19.63
CA SER A 54 31.11 -1.70 -18.80
C SER A 54 32.46 -1.95 -18.12
N ASN A 55 33.31 -0.92 -17.98
CA ASN A 55 34.46 -1.00 -17.07
C ASN A 55 34.03 -0.48 -15.69
N PRO A 56 33.80 -1.34 -14.67
CA PRO A 56 33.25 -0.93 -13.39
C PRO A 56 34.08 0.13 -12.66
N GLU A 57 35.38 0.25 -12.98
CA GLU A 57 36.31 1.19 -12.36
C GLU A 57 36.28 2.60 -12.99
N THR A 58 35.77 2.74 -14.22
CA THR A 58 35.80 4.03 -14.96
C THR A 58 34.42 4.49 -15.46
N TYR A 59 33.49 3.58 -15.72
CA TYR A 59 32.14 3.92 -16.19
C TYR A 59 31.12 2.82 -15.87
N ILE A 60 30.07 3.19 -15.15
CA ILE A 60 28.91 2.33 -14.89
C ILE A 60 27.79 2.72 -15.85
N SER A 61 27.41 1.81 -16.74
CA SER A 61 26.29 2.02 -17.66
C SER A 61 24.96 2.18 -16.90
N PRO A 62 23.92 2.81 -17.49
CA PRO A 62 22.61 2.92 -16.86
C PRO A 62 22.04 1.57 -16.41
N ILE A 63 22.25 0.51 -17.20
CA ILE A 63 21.84 -0.86 -16.86
C ILE A 63 22.62 -1.38 -15.65
N GLY A 64 23.95 -1.18 -15.63
CA GLY A 64 24.76 -1.55 -14.48
C GLY A 64 24.33 -0.84 -13.20
N LYS A 65 23.96 0.45 -13.30
CA LYS A 65 23.43 1.22 -12.17
C LYS A 65 22.11 0.64 -11.64
N MET A 66 21.20 0.22 -12.52
CA MET A 66 19.94 -0.44 -12.12
C MET A 66 20.21 -1.73 -11.33
N ILE A 67 21.18 -2.55 -11.79
CA ILE A 67 21.54 -3.81 -11.13
C ILE A 67 22.17 -3.54 -9.76
N LEU A 68 23.14 -2.62 -9.69
CA LEU A 68 23.78 -2.28 -8.41
C LEU A 68 22.78 -1.74 -7.37
N GLN A 69 21.80 -0.94 -7.80
CA GLN A 69 20.70 -0.48 -6.94
C GLN A 69 19.81 -1.62 -6.44
N ALA A 70 19.52 -2.61 -7.30
CA ALA A 70 18.79 -3.80 -6.91
C ALA A 70 19.60 -4.71 -5.96
N ASP A 71 20.91 -4.82 -6.17
CA ASP A 71 21.82 -5.54 -5.27
C ASP A 71 21.90 -4.88 -3.88
N ASP A 72 21.92 -3.55 -3.83
CA ASP A 72 21.85 -2.81 -2.56
C ASP A 72 20.51 -3.02 -1.86
N MET A 73 19.39 -2.96 -2.58
CA MET A 73 18.07 -3.31 -2.04
C MET A 73 18.03 -4.75 -1.52
N LYS A 74 18.64 -5.70 -2.24
CA LYS A 74 18.71 -7.12 -1.84
C LYS A 74 19.43 -7.28 -0.50
N LYS A 75 20.57 -6.60 -0.29
CA LYS A 75 21.31 -6.65 0.99
C LYS A 75 20.44 -6.22 2.18
N GLU A 76 19.49 -5.32 1.95
CA GLU A 76 18.64 -4.76 3.01
C GLU A 76 17.34 -5.53 3.24
N THR A 77 16.78 -6.15 2.19
CA THR A 77 15.43 -6.72 2.21
C THR A 77 15.38 -8.22 2.00
N SER A 78 16.51 -8.82 1.60
CA SER A 78 16.62 -10.21 1.16
C SER A 78 15.76 -10.56 -0.08
N ILE A 79 15.18 -9.56 -0.76
CA ILE A 79 14.37 -9.75 -1.98
C ILE A 79 15.25 -9.66 -3.22
N GLU A 80 15.26 -10.71 -4.02
CA GLU A 80 16.06 -10.80 -5.25
C GLU A 80 15.21 -10.56 -6.49
N VAL A 81 15.60 -9.56 -7.30
CA VAL A 81 14.93 -9.28 -8.58
C VAL A 81 15.11 -10.43 -9.59
N ASN A 82 16.23 -11.16 -9.53
CA ASN A 82 16.50 -12.27 -10.43
C ASN A 82 15.63 -13.51 -10.17
N ASN A 83 15.02 -13.62 -8.98
CA ASN A 83 14.09 -14.70 -8.64
C ASN A 83 12.62 -14.30 -8.90
N ILE A 84 12.38 -13.24 -9.69
CA ILE A 84 11.03 -12.82 -10.02
C ILE A 84 10.33 -13.86 -10.88
N GLU A 85 9.04 -14.06 -10.62
CA GLU A 85 8.20 -14.87 -11.49
C GLU A 85 8.27 -14.41 -12.95
N GLN A 86 8.37 -15.38 -13.86
CA GLN A 86 8.32 -15.09 -15.28
C GLN A 86 6.88 -14.80 -15.70
N GLN A 87 6.69 -13.72 -16.45
CA GLN A 87 5.44 -13.45 -17.13
C GLN A 87 5.23 -14.48 -18.23
N TYR A 88 3.97 -14.80 -18.49
CA TYR A 88 3.60 -15.61 -19.64
C TYR A 88 2.97 -14.73 -20.71
N GLU A 89 3.35 -14.98 -21.96
CA GLU A 89 2.71 -14.36 -23.11
C GLU A 89 1.37 -15.06 -23.36
N CYS A 90 0.25 -14.35 -23.19
CA CYS A 90 -1.03 -14.84 -23.67
C CYS A 90 -1.00 -14.84 -25.20
N ARG A 91 -0.96 -16.03 -25.82
CA ARG A 91 -1.09 -16.16 -27.26
C ARG A 91 -2.53 -15.86 -27.67
N GLY A 92 -2.77 -14.62 -28.09
CA GLY A 92 -4.05 -14.17 -28.65
C GLY A 92 -4.64 -12.95 -27.93
N MET A 93 -5.20 -12.01 -28.70
CA MET A 93 -6.04 -10.94 -28.17
C MET A 93 -7.39 -11.53 -27.75
N CYS A 94 -7.50 -11.97 -26.50
CA CYS A 94 -8.80 -12.23 -25.89
C CYS A 94 -9.37 -10.91 -25.39
N ALA A 95 -10.60 -10.58 -25.80
CA ALA A 95 -11.29 -9.39 -25.31
C ALA A 95 -11.46 -9.47 -23.78
N ILE A 96 -11.08 -8.40 -23.08
CA ILE A 96 -11.35 -8.22 -21.66
C ILE A 96 -12.86 -8.04 -21.51
N ARG A 97 -13.48 -8.89 -20.68
CA ARG A 97 -14.93 -8.84 -20.44
C ARG A 97 -15.23 -8.00 -19.20
N ARG A 98 -16.38 -7.30 -19.21
CA ARG A 98 -16.88 -6.57 -18.04
C ARG A 98 -17.42 -7.55 -17.00
N ALA A 99 -17.34 -7.16 -15.73
CA ALA A 99 -18.04 -7.88 -14.67
C ALA A 99 -19.56 -7.86 -14.92
N PRO A 100 -20.28 -8.90 -14.49
CA PRO A 100 -21.73 -8.86 -14.40
C PRO A 100 -22.22 -7.70 -13.52
N GLU A 101 -23.40 -7.15 -13.82
CA GLU A 101 -23.95 -5.98 -13.11
C GLU A 101 -24.17 -6.23 -11.62
N TYR A 102 -24.58 -7.45 -11.24
CA TYR A 102 -24.83 -7.82 -9.84
C TYR A 102 -23.59 -7.72 -8.92
N TRP A 103 -22.38 -7.76 -9.49
CA TRP A 103 -21.13 -7.55 -8.74
C TRP A 103 -21.04 -6.14 -8.17
N THR A 104 -21.60 -5.17 -8.87
CA THR A 104 -21.56 -3.76 -8.49
C THR A 104 -22.71 -3.38 -7.56
N THR A 105 -23.90 -3.92 -7.78
CA THR A 105 -25.11 -3.57 -7.00
C THR A 105 -25.09 -4.12 -5.58
N LEU A 106 -24.40 -5.24 -5.34
CA LEU A 106 -24.25 -5.85 -4.00
C LEU A 106 -23.10 -5.26 -3.16
N GLY A 107 -22.32 -4.32 -3.71
CA GLY A 107 -21.23 -3.66 -2.98
C GLY A 107 -20.03 -4.55 -2.63
N SER A 108 -18.95 -3.92 -2.13
CA SER A 108 -17.75 -4.62 -1.64
C SER A 108 -17.90 -5.06 -0.19
N SER A 109 -17.14 -6.06 0.26
CA SER A 109 -17.17 -6.52 1.66
C SER A 109 -16.94 -5.40 2.69
N LYS A 110 -16.22 -4.34 2.33
CA LYS A 110 -15.95 -3.19 3.22
C LYS A 110 -17.07 -2.15 3.27
N THR A 111 -17.96 -2.14 2.28
CA THR A 111 -18.94 -1.06 2.07
C THR A 111 -20.37 -1.58 1.96
N ARG A 112 -20.58 -2.89 2.10
CA ARG A 112 -21.87 -3.54 1.92
C ARG A 112 -22.81 -3.18 3.06
N THR A 113 -24.05 -2.80 2.73
CA THR A 113 -25.11 -2.59 3.72
C THR A 113 -25.75 -3.91 4.15
N SER A 114 -26.47 -3.91 5.26
CA SER A 114 -27.21 -5.09 5.72
C SER A 114 -28.24 -5.58 4.70
N GLU A 115 -28.92 -4.67 4.00
CA GLU A 115 -29.88 -5.02 2.94
C GLU A 115 -29.18 -5.71 1.76
N GLN A 116 -28.02 -5.20 1.35
CA GLN A 116 -27.22 -5.81 0.29
C GLN A 116 -26.69 -7.20 0.69
N ALA A 117 -26.33 -7.40 1.96
CA ALA A 117 -25.91 -8.71 2.46
C ALA A 117 -27.06 -9.73 2.41
N ILE A 118 -28.26 -9.34 2.86
CA ILE A 118 -29.47 -10.18 2.82
C ILE A 118 -29.83 -10.54 1.38
N GLU A 119 -29.80 -9.57 0.46
CA GLU A 119 -30.10 -9.83 -0.94
C GLU A 119 -29.06 -10.75 -1.58
N GLY A 120 -27.78 -10.56 -1.24
CA GLY A 120 -26.70 -11.46 -1.64
C GLY A 120 -26.92 -12.90 -1.16
N GLN A 121 -27.28 -13.07 0.11
CA GLN A 121 -27.60 -14.38 0.70
C GLN A 121 -28.80 -15.03 -0.02
N ARG A 122 -29.87 -14.27 -0.28
CA ARG A 122 -31.07 -14.74 -0.98
C ARG A 122 -30.72 -15.22 -2.39
N LEU A 123 -29.90 -14.46 -3.11
CA LEU A 123 -29.49 -14.78 -4.48
C LEU A 123 -28.68 -16.07 -4.55
N ILE A 124 -27.71 -16.26 -3.66
CA ILE A 124 -26.89 -17.49 -3.63
C ILE A 124 -27.74 -18.68 -3.20
N LYS A 125 -28.62 -18.52 -2.20
CA LYS A 125 -29.53 -19.59 -1.79
C LYS A 125 -30.44 -20.05 -2.94
N GLN A 126 -31.03 -19.11 -3.68
CA GLN A 126 -31.83 -19.42 -4.85
C GLN A 126 -31.02 -20.17 -5.92
N GLN A 127 -29.79 -19.73 -6.20
CA GLN A 127 -28.91 -20.41 -7.16
C GLN A 127 -28.58 -21.85 -6.74
N LEU A 128 -28.41 -22.12 -5.44
CA LEU A 128 -28.14 -23.45 -4.91
C LEU A 128 -29.38 -24.37 -5.01
N GLU A 129 -30.58 -23.83 -4.77
CA GLU A 129 -31.85 -24.58 -4.86
C GLU A 129 -32.21 -24.96 -6.31
N GLU A 130 -31.80 -24.15 -7.29
CA GLU A 130 -32.09 -24.35 -8.72
C GLU A 130 -31.02 -25.18 -9.46
N LEU A 131 -30.05 -25.78 -8.75
CA LEU A 131 -28.96 -26.52 -9.39
C LEU A 131 -29.44 -27.81 -10.07
N PRO A 132 -28.90 -28.15 -11.27
CA PRO A 132 -29.17 -29.43 -11.89
C PRO A 132 -28.73 -30.62 -11.02
N PRO A 133 -29.40 -31.78 -11.12
CA PRO A 133 -28.94 -33.01 -10.46
C PRO A 133 -27.51 -33.38 -10.86
N ASN A 134 -26.74 -33.96 -9.94
CA ASN A 134 -25.32 -34.29 -10.10
C ASN A 134 -24.40 -33.08 -10.33
N THR A 135 -24.73 -31.95 -9.70
CA THR A 135 -23.84 -30.79 -9.61
C THR A 135 -23.01 -30.86 -8.34
N THR A 136 -21.69 -30.80 -8.49
CA THR A 136 -20.79 -30.56 -7.37
C THR A 136 -20.71 -29.07 -7.10
N VAL A 137 -20.83 -28.68 -5.84
CA VAL A 137 -20.72 -27.30 -5.39
C VAL A 137 -19.46 -27.17 -4.56
N ALA A 138 -18.64 -26.17 -4.85
CA ALA A 138 -17.50 -25.82 -4.02
C ALA A 138 -17.58 -24.36 -3.59
N PHE A 139 -17.20 -24.06 -2.35
CA PHE A 139 -16.89 -22.70 -1.90
C PHE A 139 -15.40 -22.60 -1.64
N THR A 140 -14.80 -21.48 -2.02
CA THR A 140 -13.35 -21.24 -1.88
C THR A 140 -13.10 -19.86 -1.30
N ASP A 141 -12.07 -19.75 -0.46
CA ASP A 141 -11.62 -18.50 0.13
C ASP A 141 -10.08 -18.48 0.29
N GLY A 142 -9.50 -17.29 0.28
CA GLY A 142 -8.08 -17.06 0.50
C GLY A 142 -7.84 -16.03 1.60
N SER A 143 -7.08 -16.42 2.63
CA SER A 143 -6.78 -15.54 3.77
C SER A 143 -5.28 -15.29 3.91
N CYS A 144 -4.92 -14.11 4.40
CA CYS A 144 -3.53 -13.78 4.76
C CYS A 144 -3.43 -12.96 6.05
N MET A 145 -2.41 -13.25 6.84
CA MET A 145 -2.01 -12.47 8.01
C MET A 145 -1.13 -11.29 7.56
N GLY A 146 -1.78 -10.21 7.12
CA GLY A 146 -1.12 -9.11 6.42
C GLY A 146 -1.00 -9.38 4.92
N ASN A 147 -0.78 -8.32 4.14
CA ASN A 147 -0.69 -8.42 2.68
C ASN A 147 0.45 -7.53 2.15
N PRO A 148 1.64 -8.09 1.84
CA PRO A 148 1.96 -9.52 1.85
C PRO A 148 2.16 -10.10 3.26
N GLY A 149 1.94 -11.40 3.43
CA GLY A 149 2.11 -12.11 4.71
C GLY A 149 1.85 -13.60 4.60
N PRO A 150 1.83 -14.35 5.72
CA PRO A 150 1.45 -15.76 5.74
C PRO A 150 0.03 -15.94 5.21
N CYS A 151 -0.14 -16.81 4.22
CA CYS A 151 -1.39 -17.00 3.49
C CYS A 151 -1.82 -18.46 3.47
N GLY A 152 -3.13 -18.67 3.49
CA GLY A 152 -3.79 -19.96 3.45
C GLY A 152 -4.97 -19.97 2.49
N ALA A 153 -5.20 -21.11 1.86
CA ALA A 153 -6.33 -21.36 1.00
C ALA A 153 -7.29 -22.34 1.70
N GLY A 154 -8.58 -22.04 1.63
CA GLY A 154 -9.65 -22.85 2.18
C GLY A 154 -10.67 -23.20 1.10
N ALA A 155 -11.20 -24.42 1.15
CA ALA A 155 -12.35 -24.78 0.34
C ALA A 155 -13.21 -25.83 1.03
N ILE A 156 -14.50 -25.84 0.69
CA ILE A 156 -15.41 -26.92 0.99
C ILE A 156 -16.09 -27.37 -0.31
N ILE A 157 -16.24 -28.68 -0.48
CA ILE A 157 -16.79 -29.31 -1.68
C ILE A 157 -17.94 -30.22 -1.24
N TYR A 158 -19.12 -29.96 -1.79
CA TYR A 158 -20.32 -30.77 -1.64
C TYR A 158 -20.56 -31.58 -2.91
N ASN A 159 -20.54 -32.90 -2.80
CA ASN A 159 -20.82 -33.80 -3.90
C ASN A 159 -21.87 -34.83 -3.48
N ASN A 160 -23.12 -34.63 -3.92
CA ASN A 160 -24.27 -35.42 -3.49
C ASN A 160 -24.41 -35.41 -1.95
N GLU A 161 -24.10 -36.53 -1.28
CA GLU A 161 -24.20 -36.70 0.18
C GLU A 161 -22.85 -36.52 0.90
N GLU A 162 -21.75 -36.35 0.15
CA GLU A 162 -20.41 -36.22 0.72
C GLU A 162 -19.98 -34.76 0.82
N GLU A 163 -19.36 -34.44 1.96
CA GLU A 163 -18.72 -33.16 2.25
C GLU A 163 -17.21 -33.38 2.39
N GLU A 164 -16.43 -32.59 1.66
CA GLU A 164 -14.97 -32.62 1.73
C GLU A 164 -14.41 -31.22 1.95
N THR A 165 -13.41 -31.10 2.82
CA THR A 165 -12.75 -29.83 3.13
C THR A 165 -11.29 -29.81 2.65
N ILE A 166 -10.83 -28.63 2.24
CA ILE A 166 -9.45 -28.34 1.89
C ILE A 166 -8.96 -27.21 2.79
N GLN A 167 -7.86 -27.46 3.52
CA GLN A 167 -7.10 -26.46 4.26
C GLN A 167 -5.66 -26.57 3.79
N TYR A 168 -5.12 -25.50 3.20
CA TYR A 168 -3.79 -25.57 2.59
C TYR A 168 -2.96 -24.31 2.86
N PRO A 169 -1.84 -24.43 3.62
CA PRO A 169 -0.87 -23.36 3.78
C PRO A 169 -0.21 -23.02 2.44
N VAL A 170 -0.38 -21.78 1.97
CA VAL A 170 0.03 -21.37 0.61
C VAL A 170 1.45 -20.82 0.58
N SER A 171 1.75 -19.85 1.44
CA SER A 171 3.04 -19.17 1.47
C SER A 171 3.20 -18.45 2.80
N ASN A 172 4.42 -18.32 3.31
CA ASN A 172 4.72 -17.43 4.45
C ASN A 172 4.74 -15.93 4.05
N ARG A 173 4.76 -15.65 2.74
CA ARG A 173 4.82 -14.29 2.18
C ARG A 173 4.05 -14.22 0.85
N GLY A 174 2.75 -14.52 0.90
CA GLY A 174 1.83 -14.40 -0.23
C GLY A 174 1.02 -13.10 -0.21
N SER A 175 0.19 -12.91 -1.23
CA SER A 175 -0.90 -11.93 -1.19
C SER A 175 -2.24 -12.65 -1.13
N ILE A 176 -3.29 -11.91 -0.73
CA ILE A 176 -4.67 -12.42 -0.72
C ILE A 176 -5.02 -13.00 -2.10
N LEU A 177 -4.67 -12.32 -3.19
CA LEU A 177 -4.93 -12.81 -4.55
C LEU A 177 -4.28 -14.18 -4.82
N LEU A 178 -3.07 -14.44 -4.32
CA LEU A 178 -2.44 -15.76 -4.46
C LEU A 178 -3.25 -16.83 -3.73
N ALA A 179 -3.65 -16.56 -2.49
CA ALA A 179 -4.43 -17.48 -1.67
C ALA A 179 -5.75 -17.87 -2.36
N GLU A 180 -6.47 -16.87 -2.87
CA GLU A 180 -7.72 -17.05 -3.63
C GLU A 180 -7.54 -17.89 -4.90
N LEU A 181 -6.51 -17.58 -5.69
CA LEU A 181 -6.19 -18.35 -6.89
C LEU A 181 -5.84 -19.81 -6.54
N VAL A 182 -5.08 -20.02 -5.46
CA VAL A 182 -4.70 -21.36 -5.01
C VAL A 182 -5.91 -22.13 -4.48
N ALA A 183 -6.86 -21.49 -3.79
CA ALA A 183 -8.10 -22.15 -3.36
C ALA A 183 -8.90 -22.71 -4.54
N ILE A 184 -9.10 -21.91 -5.59
CA ILE A 184 -9.75 -22.36 -6.83
C ILE A 184 -8.94 -23.48 -7.51
N LYS A 185 -7.62 -23.34 -7.57
CA LYS A 185 -6.72 -24.34 -8.14
C LYS A 185 -6.88 -25.69 -7.43
N LEU A 186 -6.88 -25.70 -6.10
CA LEU A 186 -6.97 -26.92 -5.29
C LEU A 186 -8.29 -27.65 -5.50
N VAL A 187 -9.41 -26.93 -5.63
CA VAL A 187 -10.70 -27.54 -6.00
C VAL A 187 -10.61 -28.21 -7.37
N LEU A 188 -10.08 -27.52 -8.39
CA LEU A 188 -9.94 -28.12 -9.73
C LEU A 188 -8.99 -29.33 -9.75
N GLU A 189 -7.91 -29.30 -8.97
CA GLU A 189 -6.99 -30.44 -8.83
C GLU A 189 -7.66 -31.63 -8.15
N LYS A 190 -8.44 -31.37 -7.10
CA LYS A 190 -9.23 -32.39 -6.41
C LYS A 190 -10.21 -33.05 -7.39
N ILE A 191 -10.98 -32.28 -8.15
CA ILE A 191 -11.92 -32.82 -9.14
C ILE A 191 -11.22 -33.59 -10.27
N ASP A 192 -10.04 -33.17 -10.72
CA ASP A 192 -9.29 -33.88 -11.78
C ASP A 192 -8.67 -35.20 -11.31
N ASN A 193 -8.31 -35.30 -10.03
CA ASN A 193 -7.68 -36.49 -9.44
C ASN A 193 -8.69 -37.56 -9.02
N TYR A 194 -9.89 -37.15 -8.59
CA TYR A 194 -10.95 -38.07 -8.22
C TYR A 194 -11.79 -38.41 -9.46
N ASN A 195 -11.99 -39.70 -9.69
CA ASN A 195 -12.89 -40.16 -10.74
C ASN A 195 -14.33 -40.03 -10.24
N TYR A 196 -14.81 -38.79 -10.09
CA TYR A 196 -16.21 -38.49 -9.79
C TYR A 196 -17.06 -38.85 -11.01
N ARG A 197 -17.25 -40.16 -11.23
CA ARG A 197 -17.81 -40.77 -12.45
C ARG A 197 -19.22 -40.27 -12.81
N ASN A 198 -19.91 -39.62 -11.87
CA ASN A 198 -21.26 -39.11 -12.03
C ASN A 198 -21.35 -37.57 -12.05
N VAL A 199 -20.25 -36.85 -11.86
CA VAL A 199 -20.27 -35.37 -11.83
C VAL A 199 -20.22 -34.84 -13.26
N LYS A 200 -21.26 -34.10 -13.64
CA LYS A 200 -21.33 -33.42 -14.95
C LYS A 200 -21.11 -31.92 -14.86
N GLN A 201 -21.32 -31.34 -13.68
CA GLN A 201 -21.21 -29.90 -13.46
C GLN A 201 -20.50 -29.61 -12.15
N LEU A 202 -19.61 -28.62 -12.18
CA LEU A 202 -18.90 -28.08 -11.02
C LEU A 202 -19.16 -26.57 -10.94
N ASN A 203 -19.76 -26.13 -9.84
CA ASN A 203 -19.95 -24.71 -9.53
C ASN A 203 -19.03 -24.32 -8.37
N ILE A 204 -18.04 -23.47 -8.64
CA ILE A 204 -17.09 -22.94 -7.66
C ILE A 204 -17.52 -21.52 -7.29
N TYR A 205 -17.94 -21.31 -6.04
CA TYR A 205 -18.26 -20.01 -5.47
C TYR A 205 -17.02 -19.43 -4.78
N SER A 206 -16.63 -18.22 -5.15
CA SER A 206 -15.53 -17.47 -4.53
C SER A 206 -15.98 -16.03 -4.29
N ASP A 207 -15.55 -15.41 -3.19
CA ASP A 207 -15.84 -14.01 -2.93
C ASP A 207 -14.83 -13.04 -3.58
N SER A 208 -13.75 -13.58 -4.14
CA SER A 208 -12.70 -12.82 -4.83
C SER A 208 -13.06 -12.52 -6.28
N GLN A 209 -13.73 -11.39 -6.48
CA GLN A 209 -13.99 -10.82 -7.81
C GLN A 209 -12.71 -10.71 -8.66
N SER A 210 -11.57 -10.43 -8.03
CA SER A 210 -10.28 -10.31 -8.71
C SER A 210 -9.80 -11.65 -9.28
N ALA A 211 -9.83 -12.74 -8.49
CA ALA A 211 -9.47 -14.07 -8.95
C ALA A 211 -10.41 -14.53 -10.08
N ILE A 212 -11.73 -14.38 -9.88
CA ILE A 212 -12.74 -14.77 -10.88
C ILE A 212 -12.54 -13.98 -12.18
N GLY A 213 -12.36 -12.66 -12.10
CA GLY A 213 -12.17 -11.82 -13.28
C GLY A 213 -10.90 -12.15 -14.07
N ILE A 214 -9.81 -12.49 -13.38
CA ILE A 214 -8.55 -12.94 -14.01
C ILE A 214 -8.75 -14.27 -14.75
N ILE A 215 -9.45 -15.22 -14.12
CA ILE A 215 -9.65 -16.56 -14.68
C ILE A 215 -10.68 -16.56 -15.82
N THR A 216 -11.81 -15.89 -15.64
CA THR A 216 -13.00 -16.02 -16.51
C THR A 216 -13.24 -14.84 -17.45
N LEU A 217 -12.81 -13.63 -17.07
CA LEU A 217 -13.07 -12.38 -17.81
C LEU A 217 -11.82 -11.81 -18.51
N ASN A 218 -10.68 -12.52 -18.41
CA ASN A 218 -9.38 -12.09 -18.95
C ASN A 218 -8.88 -10.76 -18.38
N TRP A 219 -9.21 -10.44 -17.12
CA TRP A 219 -8.61 -9.31 -16.45
C TRP A 219 -7.09 -9.49 -16.33
N LYS A 220 -6.36 -8.38 -16.45
CA LYS A 220 -4.89 -8.39 -16.35
C LYS A 220 -4.48 -8.62 -14.91
N SER A 221 -3.57 -9.57 -14.69
CA SER A 221 -2.83 -9.71 -13.44
C SER A 221 -1.38 -9.28 -13.67
N GLU A 222 -0.80 -8.56 -12.71
CA GLU A 222 0.64 -8.25 -12.70
C GLU A 222 1.48 -9.38 -12.11
N ASN A 223 0.85 -10.28 -11.35
CA ASN A 223 1.50 -11.35 -10.60
C ASN A 223 0.80 -12.71 -10.79
N TYR A 224 1.43 -13.79 -10.34
CA TYR A 224 0.94 -15.17 -10.27
C TYR A 224 0.59 -15.80 -11.62
N HIS A 225 1.32 -15.43 -12.68
CA HIS A 225 1.01 -15.86 -14.04
C HIS A 225 1.03 -17.39 -14.19
N LYS A 226 1.99 -18.07 -13.54
CA LYS A 226 2.09 -19.53 -13.54
C LYS A 226 0.82 -20.18 -12.94
N THR A 227 0.42 -19.75 -11.74
CA THR A 227 -0.78 -20.25 -11.05
C THR A 227 -2.04 -20.02 -11.89
N ILE A 228 -2.18 -18.83 -12.48
CA ILE A 228 -3.32 -18.50 -13.36
C ILE A 228 -3.38 -19.46 -14.56
N GLN A 229 -2.25 -19.76 -15.19
CA GLN A 229 -2.20 -20.68 -16.33
C GLN A 229 -2.50 -22.11 -15.91
N GLU A 230 -2.00 -22.57 -14.76
CA GLU A 230 -2.32 -23.89 -14.21
C GLU A 230 -3.84 -24.05 -14.02
N ILE A 231 -4.51 -23.04 -13.47
CA ILE A 231 -5.97 -23.01 -13.29
C ILE A 231 -6.68 -23.08 -14.65
N LYS A 232 -6.31 -22.19 -15.59
CA LYS A 232 -6.96 -22.14 -16.92
C LYS A 232 -6.80 -23.45 -17.69
N ASN A 233 -5.58 -24.00 -17.71
CA ASN A 233 -5.30 -25.26 -18.39
C ASN A 233 -6.06 -26.43 -17.74
N ARG A 234 -6.12 -26.48 -16.40
CA ARG A 234 -6.87 -27.51 -15.68
C ARG A 234 -8.36 -27.43 -15.98
N LYS A 235 -8.93 -26.22 -15.95
CA LYS A 235 -10.33 -25.97 -16.32
C LYS A 235 -10.62 -26.48 -17.73
N ILE A 236 -9.81 -26.09 -18.73
CA ILE A 236 -9.98 -26.54 -20.12
C ILE A 236 -9.89 -28.07 -20.22
N LYS A 237 -8.92 -28.69 -19.54
CA LYS A 237 -8.75 -30.15 -19.53
C LYS A 237 -9.98 -30.87 -18.97
N LEU A 238 -10.56 -30.36 -17.88
CA LEU A 238 -11.79 -30.92 -17.30
C LEU A 238 -13.00 -30.70 -18.21
N GLU A 239 -13.11 -29.53 -18.85
CA GLU A 239 -14.17 -29.27 -19.84
C GLU A 239 -14.08 -30.22 -21.05
N GLN A 240 -12.87 -30.54 -21.51
CA GLN A 240 -12.64 -31.56 -22.55
C GLN A 240 -13.01 -32.97 -22.11
N LYS A 241 -13.01 -33.25 -20.80
CA LYS A 241 -13.52 -34.50 -20.22
C LYS A 241 -15.05 -34.51 -20.07
N GLY A 242 -15.73 -33.42 -20.42
CA GLY A 242 -17.19 -33.31 -20.37
C GLY A 242 -17.76 -32.64 -19.13
N PHE A 243 -16.92 -32.04 -18.27
CA PHE A 243 -17.40 -31.26 -17.12
C PHE A 243 -17.84 -29.86 -17.56
N SER A 244 -19.00 -29.39 -17.08
CA SER A 244 -19.36 -27.97 -17.13
C SER A 244 -18.83 -27.26 -15.89
N ILE A 245 -17.85 -26.37 -16.05
CA ILE A 245 -17.22 -25.67 -14.90
C ILE A 245 -17.63 -24.20 -14.89
N ASN A 246 -18.33 -23.81 -13.82
CA ASN A 246 -18.72 -22.45 -13.53
C ASN A 246 -17.93 -21.92 -12.34
N ILE A 247 -17.36 -20.72 -12.46
CA ILE A 247 -16.74 -20.00 -11.34
C ILE A 247 -17.59 -18.74 -11.11
N ILE A 248 -18.24 -18.69 -9.96
CA ILE A 248 -19.33 -17.78 -9.63
C ILE A 248 -18.91 -16.92 -8.45
N TRP A 249 -19.29 -15.64 -8.49
CA TRP A 249 -19.02 -14.75 -7.38
C TRP A 249 -20.08 -14.92 -6.30
N THR A 250 -19.65 -15.05 -5.05
CA THR A 250 -20.50 -15.02 -3.85
C THR A 250 -20.10 -13.83 -2.98
N PRO A 251 -21.02 -13.10 -2.34
CA PRO A 251 -20.64 -12.04 -1.43
C PRO A 251 -20.03 -12.62 -0.14
N GLY A 252 -18.80 -12.22 0.20
CA GLY A 252 -18.16 -12.59 1.47
C GLY A 252 -18.80 -11.88 2.67
N HIS A 253 -18.65 -12.47 3.87
CA HIS A 253 -19.19 -11.96 5.14
C HIS A 253 -20.69 -11.63 5.07
N SER A 254 -21.47 -12.55 4.49
CA SER A 254 -22.91 -12.37 4.26
C SER A 254 -23.72 -13.57 4.77
N ASP A 255 -23.18 -14.28 5.78
CA ASP A 255 -23.80 -15.45 6.42
C ASP A 255 -24.19 -16.57 5.44
N ILE A 256 -23.32 -16.81 4.46
CA ILE A 256 -23.44 -17.93 3.52
C ILE A 256 -22.57 -19.07 4.05
N GLU A 257 -23.20 -20.11 4.61
CA GLU A 257 -22.50 -21.13 5.41
C GLU A 257 -21.26 -21.73 4.71
N GLY A 258 -21.37 -22.14 3.44
CA GLY A 258 -20.24 -22.68 2.69
C GLY A 258 -19.08 -21.70 2.51
N ASN A 259 -19.38 -20.41 2.33
CA ASN A 259 -18.37 -19.36 2.23
C ASN A 259 -17.70 -19.10 3.59
N GLU A 260 -18.48 -18.99 4.66
CA GLU A 260 -17.94 -18.80 6.01
C GLU A 260 -17.09 -20.00 6.46
N GLN A 261 -17.43 -21.22 6.02
CA GLN A 261 -16.61 -22.41 6.24
C GLN A 261 -15.29 -22.35 5.46
N ALA A 262 -15.32 -21.96 4.18
CA ALA A 262 -14.11 -21.77 3.39
C ALA A 262 -13.19 -20.70 4.01
N ASP A 263 -13.75 -19.57 4.48
CA ASP A 263 -13.00 -18.51 5.18
C ASP A 263 -12.36 -19.01 6.49
N ARG A 264 -13.09 -19.80 7.29
CA ARG A 264 -12.52 -20.43 8.50
C ARG A 264 -11.33 -21.33 8.17
N LEU A 265 -11.44 -22.16 7.12
CA LEU A 265 -10.36 -23.04 6.66
C LEU A 265 -9.16 -22.24 6.13
N ALA A 266 -9.41 -21.19 5.36
CA ALA A 266 -8.36 -20.32 4.82
C ALA A 266 -7.58 -19.60 5.93
N LYS A 267 -8.27 -19.07 6.94
CA LYS A 267 -7.66 -18.44 8.13
C LYS A 267 -6.83 -19.44 8.94
N ALA A 268 -7.33 -20.65 9.14
CA ALA A 268 -6.58 -21.71 9.82
C ALA A 268 -5.30 -22.08 9.06
N ALA A 269 -5.39 -22.24 7.73
CA ALA A 269 -4.24 -22.48 6.87
C ALA A 269 -3.22 -21.32 6.89
N ALA A 270 -3.67 -20.06 6.95
CA ALA A 270 -2.79 -18.89 7.00
C ALA A 270 -1.98 -18.86 8.31
N LYS A 271 -2.64 -19.18 9.43
CA LYS A 271 -1.97 -19.33 10.73
C LYS A 271 -0.98 -20.50 10.75
N GLU A 272 -1.30 -21.60 10.06
CA GLU A 272 -0.36 -22.71 9.91
C GLU A 272 0.85 -22.33 9.06
N ALA A 273 0.66 -21.53 8.00
CA ALA A 273 1.75 -21.02 7.17
C ALA A 273 2.73 -20.13 7.95
N ASP A 274 2.24 -19.37 8.94
CA ASP A 274 3.06 -18.51 9.81
C ASP A 274 4.06 -19.32 10.65
N ASN A 275 3.69 -20.56 11.02
CA ASN A 275 4.53 -21.44 11.84
C ASN A 275 5.55 -22.26 11.02
N ARG A 276 5.58 -22.14 9.69
CA ARG A 276 6.47 -22.91 8.82
C ARG A 276 7.70 -22.06 8.44
N GLU A 277 8.88 -22.48 8.91
CA GLU A 277 10.15 -21.76 8.69
C GLU A 277 10.55 -21.67 7.21
N GLU A 278 10.24 -22.69 6.40
CA GLU A 278 10.60 -22.72 4.98
C GLU A 278 9.38 -23.08 4.12
N MET A 279 8.85 -22.07 3.42
CA MET A 279 7.97 -22.26 2.27
C MET A 279 8.56 -21.49 1.10
N SER A 280 8.68 -22.13 -0.07
CA SER A 280 9.20 -21.43 -1.25
C SER A 280 8.27 -20.28 -1.62
N SER A 281 8.75 -19.05 -1.45
CA SER A 281 8.06 -17.85 -1.91
C SER A 281 8.62 -17.47 -3.28
N ILE A 282 7.74 -17.37 -4.26
CA ILE A 282 8.08 -16.80 -5.56
C ILE A 282 8.09 -15.29 -5.39
N THR A 283 9.18 -14.62 -5.76
CA THR A 283 9.24 -13.16 -5.73
C THR A 283 8.27 -12.59 -6.77
N THR A 284 7.34 -11.74 -6.35
CA THR A 284 6.40 -11.06 -7.24
C THR A 284 6.87 -9.65 -7.60
N LYS A 285 6.23 -9.01 -8.59
CA LYS A 285 6.47 -7.58 -8.87
C LYS A 285 6.06 -6.70 -7.70
N GLN A 286 5.06 -7.12 -6.93
CA GLN A 286 4.62 -6.40 -5.73
C GLN A 286 5.68 -6.47 -4.62
N ASP A 287 6.31 -7.63 -4.42
CA ASP A 287 7.41 -7.77 -3.46
C ASP A 287 8.57 -6.84 -3.79
N ILE A 288 8.97 -6.79 -5.06
CA ILE A 288 10.06 -5.90 -5.50
C ILE A 288 9.66 -4.44 -5.35
N LYS A 289 8.42 -4.07 -5.69
CA LYS A 289 7.92 -2.70 -5.49
C LYS A 289 7.99 -2.30 -4.01
N GLN A 290 7.56 -3.18 -3.10
CA GLN A 290 7.60 -2.92 -1.68
C GLN A 290 9.05 -2.86 -1.15
N ALA A 291 9.90 -3.79 -1.57
CA ALA A 291 11.32 -3.83 -1.19
C ALA A 291 12.06 -2.57 -1.66
N ALA A 292 11.85 -2.16 -2.92
CA ALA A 292 12.42 -0.95 -3.50
C ALA A 292 11.97 0.27 -2.68
N ARG A 293 10.68 0.36 -2.37
CA ARG A 293 10.12 1.46 -1.57
C ARG A 293 10.72 1.50 -0.16
N THR A 294 10.83 0.36 0.51
CA THR A 294 11.44 0.25 1.84
C THR A 294 12.90 0.71 1.81
N SER A 295 13.69 0.25 0.84
CA SER A 295 15.09 0.62 0.69
C SER A 295 15.28 2.12 0.47
N VAL A 296 14.53 2.72 -0.46
CA VAL A 296 14.65 4.17 -0.73
C VAL A 296 14.14 5.03 0.42
N ILE A 297 13.11 4.59 1.17
CA ILE A 297 12.65 5.30 2.37
C ILE A 297 13.75 5.28 3.44
N LYS A 298 14.41 4.13 3.65
CA LYS A 298 15.51 4.02 4.61
C LYS A 298 16.66 4.96 4.24
N LYS A 299 17.07 4.96 2.96
CA LYS A 299 18.07 5.92 2.44
C LYS A 299 17.64 7.37 2.67
N TRP A 300 16.36 7.69 2.45
CA TRP A 300 15.84 9.04 2.71
C TRP A 300 15.93 9.44 4.17
N LYS A 301 15.60 8.54 5.11
CA LYS A 301 15.77 8.79 6.55
C LYS A 301 17.23 9.10 6.89
N THR A 302 18.17 8.27 6.44
CA THR A 302 19.60 8.47 6.69
C THR A 302 20.12 9.78 6.08
N GLN A 303 19.64 10.15 4.88
CA GLN A 303 19.96 11.45 4.28
C GLN A 303 19.42 12.61 5.12
N TRP A 304 18.20 12.49 5.65
CA TRP A 304 17.58 13.55 6.46
C TRP A 304 18.24 13.70 7.83
N GLU A 305 18.59 12.59 8.47
CA GLU A 305 19.30 12.56 9.76
C GLU A 305 20.68 13.23 9.66
N SER A 306 21.42 12.93 8.59
CA SER A 306 22.79 13.43 8.38
C SER A 306 22.88 14.78 7.66
N SER A 307 21.78 15.30 7.12
CA SER A 307 21.75 16.58 6.42
C SER A 307 22.12 17.76 7.33
N GLU A 308 22.96 18.67 6.82
CA GLU A 308 23.31 19.95 7.46
C GLU A 308 22.28 21.06 7.19
N VAL A 309 21.38 20.86 6.23
CA VAL A 309 20.34 21.83 5.86
C VAL A 309 18.99 21.44 6.48
N GLY A 310 18.10 22.41 6.67
CA GLY A 310 16.77 22.13 7.22
C GLY A 310 16.74 21.72 8.71
N ARG A 311 17.85 21.85 9.44
CA ARG A 311 17.97 21.41 10.85
C ARG A 311 16.90 21.95 11.79
N ARG A 312 16.45 23.19 11.56
CA ARG A 312 15.36 23.77 12.35
C ARG A 312 14.06 22.98 12.16
N PHE A 313 13.75 22.58 10.93
CA PHE A 313 12.59 21.76 10.63
C PHE A 313 12.74 20.34 11.21
N PHE A 314 13.95 19.77 11.15
CA PHE A 314 14.26 18.45 11.72
C PHE A 314 13.88 18.35 13.20
N ASN A 315 14.11 19.40 14.00
CA ASN A 315 13.76 19.42 15.42
C ASN A 315 12.26 19.18 15.70
N HIS A 316 11.40 19.45 14.71
CA HIS A 316 9.95 19.29 14.80
C HIS A 316 9.41 18.12 13.95
N HIS A 317 10.26 17.54 13.09
CA HIS A 317 9.92 16.45 12.18
C HIS A 317 11.17 15.61 11.83
N PRO A 318 11.66 14.78 12.76
CA PRO A 318 12.90 14.02 12.56
C PRO A 318 12.73 12.83 11.60
N ASP A 319 11.52 12.28 11.42
CA ASP A 319 11.29 11.11 10.57
C ASP A 319 10.76 11.51 9.19
N ALA A 320 11.64 11.56 8.19
CA ALA A 320 11.32 11.87 6.80
C ALA A 320 10.23 10.98 6.16
N SER A 321 10.05 9.75 6.66
CA SER A 321 9.04 8.83 6.10
C SER A 321 7.62 9.14 6.56
N LYS A 322 7.47 9.89 7.66
CA LYS A 322 6.16 10.21 8.20
C LYS A 322 5.58 11.37 7.41
N ARG A 323 4.41 11.15 6.83
CA ARG A 323 3.69 12.23 6.17
C ARG A 323 3.19 13.20 7.22
N ILE A 324 3.44 14.50 7.02
CA ILE A 324 2.80 15.55 7.80
C ILE A 324 1.30 15.47 7.54
N LYS A 325 0.53 15.12 8.57
CA LYS A 325 -0.92 15.03 8.47
C LYS A 325 -1.49 16.39 8.11
N LEU A 326 -2.43 16.42 7.18
CA LEU A 326 -3.12 17.63 6.73
C LEU A 326 -4.28 18.00 7.65
N ASP A 327 -4.26 17.56 8.91
CA ASP A 327 -5.32 17.78 9.90
C ASP A 327 -5.28 19.22 10.45
N PHE A 328 -4.91 20.18 9.60
CA PHE A 328 -5.00 21.59 9.87
C PHE A 328 -6.38 22.10 9.46
N PRO A 329 -6.97 23.06 10.19
CA PRO A 329 -8.29 23.61 9.85
C PRO A 329 -8.38 24.16 8.43
N SER A 330 -7.24 24.54 7.82
CA SER A 330 -7.18 25.01 6.44
C SER A 330 -5.76 24.94 5.83
N LYS A 331 -5.67 25.10 4.50
CA LYS A 331 -4.40 25.25 3.77
C LYS A 331 -3.59 26.47 4.26
N LYS A 332 -4.26 27.52 4.78
CA LYS A 332 -3.63 28.69 5.42
C LYS A 332 -2.77 28.24 6.61
N HIS A 333 -3.37 27.52 7.55
CA HIS A 333 -2.69 27.00 8.75
C HIS A 333 -1.52 26.09 8.41
N PHE A 334 -1.70 25.16 7.46
CA PHE A 334 -0.64 24.28 7.00
C PHE A 334 0.60 25.07 6.53
N ASN A 335 0.38 26.10 5.71
CA ASN A 335 1.48 26.92 5.18
C ASN A 335 2.16 27.76 6.26
N ILE A 336 1.37 28.41 7.14
CA ILE A 336 1.91 29.22 8.23
C ILE A 336 2.76 28.34 9.16
N LEU A 337 2.23 27.22 9.64
CA LEU A 337 2.93 26.36 10.60
C LEU A 337 4.20 25.75 10.04
N ASN A 338 4.18 25.29 8.78
CA ASN A 338 5.39 24.77 8.16
C ASN A 338 6.43 25.88 7.88
N SER A 339 6.00 27.13 7.63
CA SER A 339 6.92 28.28 7.55
C SER A 339 7.55 28.62 8.92
N LEU A 340 6.78 28.46 10.01
CA LEU A 340 7.26 28.68 11.38
C LEU A 340 8.25 27.58 11.81
N ARG A 341 7.92 26.30 11.54
CA ARG A 341 8.79 25.14 11.78
C ARG A 341 10.13 25.24 11.04
N SER A 342 10.07 25.64 9.78
CA SER A 342 11.28 25.76 8.95
C SER A 342 12.07 27.04 9.24
N GLY A 343 11.46 28.02 9.92
CA GLY A 343 12.04 29.33 10.18
C GLY A 343 11.93 30.30 9.00
N TYR A 344 11.47 29.85 7.83
CA TYR A 344 11.18 30.66 6.65
C TYR A 344 9.82 31.36 6.78
N SER A 345 9.57 31.93 7.96
CA SER A 345 8.29 32.50 8.37
C SER A 345 8.09 33.90 7.82
N LYS A 346 6.84 34.39 7.83
CA LYS A 346 6.53 35.78 7.46
C LYS A 346 6.62 36.76 8.65
N LEU A 347 7.38 36.39 9.68
CA LEU A 347 7.75 37.28 10.79
C LEU A 347 8.91 38.20 10.35
N LYS A 348 8.93 39.43 10.86
CA LYS A 348 9.89 40.48 10.49
C LYS A 348 11.33 40.05 10.72
N GLY A 349 11.61 39.25 11.75
CA GLY A 349 12.95 38.73 12.03
C GLY A 349 13.56 38.02 10.82
N TYR A 350 12.81 37.11 10.19
CA TYR A 350 13.26 36.43 8.97
C TYR A 350 13.14 37.32 7.73
N GLN A 351 12.05 38.08 7.59
CA GLN A 351 11.83 38.91 6.39
C GLN A 351 12.89 40.00 6.21
N HIS A 352 13.32 40.64 7.31
CA HIS A 352 14.41 41.61 7.31
C HIS A 352 15.74 40.93 6.95
N PHE A 353 16.02 39.76 7.52
CA PHE A 353 17.23 38.98 7.21
C PHE A 353 17.37 38.65 5.72
N ILE A 354 16.26 38.38 5.01
CA ILE A 354 16.27 38.13 3.56
C ILE A 354 16.05 39.37 2.70
N ASN A 355 16.15 40.57 3.28
CA ASN A 355 16.01 41.86 2.60
C ASN A 355 14.69 42.04 1.82
N ARG A 356 13.57 41.52 2.35
CA ARG A 356 12.23 41.67 1.72
C ARG A 356 11.57 43.02 1.96
N HIS A 357 12.33 44.11 1.89
CA HIS A 357 11.84 45.48 2.07
C HIS A 357 11.08 45.72 3.39
N VAL A 358 11.49 45.04 4.46
CA VAL A 358 11.03 45.33 5.82
C VAL A 358 12.06 46.25 6.48
N GLU A 359 11.61 47.40 6.96
CA GLU A 359 12.45 48.46 7.53
C GLU A 359 13.32 47.96 8.70
N ASP A 360 12.76 47.11 9.56
CA ASP A 360 13.42 46.54 10.73
C ASP A 360 13.07 45.06 10.97
N ASN A 361 13.73 44.45 11.96
CA ASN A 361 13.45 43.10 12.42
C ASN A 361 12.57 43.07 13.70
N LYS A 362 11.91 44.18 14.04
CA LYS A 362 11.32 44.41 15.36
C LYS A 362 9.80 44.22 15.37
N CYS A 363 9.31 43.49 16.36
CA CYS A 363 7.89 43.43 16.70
C CYS A 363 7.43 44.79 17.21
N THR A 364 6.13 45.06 17.19
CA THR A 364 5.55 46.30 17.72
C THR A 364 5.72 46.45 19.23
N CYS A 365 6.07 45.38 19.95
CA CYS A 365 6.48 45.46 21.36
C CYS A 365 7.95 45.90 21.55
N GLY A 366 8.73 46.09 20.48
CA GLY A 366 10.12 46.57 20.52
C GLY A 366 11.21 45.48 20.48
N GLU A 367 10.83 44.21 20.65
CA GLU A 367 11.74 43.06 20.61
C GLU A 367 11.94 42.49 19.20
N ILE A 368 12.96 41.65 19.00
CA ILE A 368 13.18 41.00 17.69
C ILE A 368 12.03 40.02 17.42
N GLU A 369 11.36 40.15 16.27
CA GLU A 369 10.22 39.30 15.92
C GLU A 369 10.67 37.93 15.39
N SER A 370 11.09 37.05 16.30
CA SER A 370 11.41 35.66 16.04
C SER A 370 10.19 34.75 16.27
N VAL A 371 10.27 33.49 15.81
CA VAL A 371 9.23 32.47 16.08
C VAL A 371 9.11 32.19 17.58
N GLU A 372 10.23 32.15 18.29
CA GLU A 372 10.25 31.97 19.74
C GLU A 372 9.60 33.16 20.43
N HIS A 373 9.92 34.38 20.02
CA HIS A 373 9.26 35.58 20.51
C HIS A 373 7.74 35.52 20.29
N PHE A 374 7.30 35.16 19.08
CA PHE A 374 5.88 35.05 18.73
C PHE A 374 5.12 34.07 19.64
N PHE A 375 5.64 32.86 19.88
CA PHE A 375 4.96 31.83 20.67
C PHE A 375 5.17 31.93 22.18
N ILE A 376 6.32 32.42 22.64
CA ILE A 376 6.74 32.24 24.04
C ILE A 376 6.74 33.54 24.84
N SER A 377 7.21 34.65 24.26
CA SER A 377 7.58 35.84 25.06
C SER A 377 7.02 37.19 24.59
N CYS A 378 6.27 37.25 23.49
CA CYS A 378 5.73 38.53 23.01
C CYS A 378 4.63 39.07 23.94
N ASP A 379 4.81 40.29 24.46
CA ASP A 379 3.86 40.95 25.36
C ASP A 379 2.51 41.26 24.68
N ASN A 380 2.54 41.57 23.39
CA ASN A 380 1.33 41.85 22.61
C ASN A 380 0.38 40.65 22.52
N TYR A 381 0.90 39.43 22.66
CA TYR A 381 0.13 38.18 22.57
C TYR A 381 0.01 37.48 23.92
N SER A 382 0.19 38.21 25.03
CA SER A 382 0.12 37.66 26.39
C SER A 382 -1.24 37.02 26.70
N LEU A 383 -2.34 37.68 26.35
CA LEU A 383 -3.70 37.16 26.54
C LEU A 383 -3.97 35.94 25.64
N ASP A 384 -3.61 36.00 24.37
CA ASP A 384 -3.85 34.88 23.44
C ASP A 384 -3.01 33.66 23.78
N ARG A 385 -1.78 33.87 24.26
CA ARG A 385 -0.90 32.80 24.76
C ARG A 385 -1.45 32.18 26.04
N GLU A 386 -2.12 32.95 26.90
CA GLU A 386 -2.79 32.40 28.08
C GLU A 386 -3.99 31.53 27.68
N LYS A 387 -4.78 31.92 26.67
CA LYS A 387 -5.82 31.03 26.11
C LYS A 387 -5.22 29.74 25.53
N LEU A 388 -4.10 29.85 24.80
CA LEU A 388 -3.37 28.69 24.28
C LEU A 388 -2.96 27.73 25.40
N ARG A 389 -2.39 28.27 26.50
CA ARG A 389 -2.02 27.49 27.70
C ARG A 389 -3.21 26.72 28.26
N GLN A 390 -4.32 27.42 28.46
CA GLN A 390 -5.53 26.82 29.02
C GLN A 390 -6.09 25.74 28.09
N SER A 391 -6.17 26.01 26.79
CA SER A 391 -6.65 25.05 25.79
C SER A 391 -5.81 23.77 25.78
N ILE A 392 -4.47 23.90 25.78
CA ILE A 392 -3.56 22.76 25.87
C ILE A 392 -3.76 22.02 27.19
N TYR A 393 -3.74 22.71 28.33
CA TYR A 393 -3.89 22.09 29.65
C TYR A 393 -5.17 21.28 29.79
N PHE A 394 -6.32 21.82 29.35
CA PHE A 394 -7.60 21.11 29.40
C PHE A 394 -7.63 19.87 28.49
N LYS A 395 -6.86 19.87 27.40
CA LYS A 395 -6.82 18.77 26.41
C LYS A 395 -5.78 17.71 26.74
N THR A 396 -4.63 18.08 27.30
CA THR A 396 -3.47 17.20 27.49
C THR A 396 -3.13 16.94 28.95
N GLY A 397 -3.62 17.76 29.88
CA GLY A 397 -3.25 17.72 31.31
C GLY A 397 -1.86 18.29 31.61
N THR A 398 -1.17 18.88 30.63
CA THR A 398 0.19 19.44 30.78
C THR A 398 0.20 20.95 30.54
N LEU A 399 1.04 21.68 31.30
CA LEU A 399 1.23 23.13 31.17
C LEU A 399 2.52 23.51 30.43
N ASN A 400 3.32 22.52 30.03
CA ASN A 400 4.58 22.79 29.37
C ASN A 400 4.30 23.37 27.98
N LEU A 401 4.86 24.56 27.75
CA LEU A 401 4.88 25.23 26.46
C LEU A 401 6.34 25.43 26.07
N ASP A 402 6.95 24.38 25.54
CA ASP A 402 8.17 24.58 24.78
C ASP A 402 7.85 24.71 23.29
N LEU A 403 8.73 25.41 22.56
CA LEU A 403 8.54 25.64 21.14
C LEU A 403 8.60 24.34 20.33
N GLN A 404 9.28 23.31 20.85
CA GLN A 404 9.44 22.03 20.18
C GLN A 404 8.13 21.25 20.16
N GLU A 405 7.41 21.19 21.29
CA GLU A 405 6.09 20.60 21.49
C GLU A 405 5.03 21.33 20.65
N LEU A 406 4.99 22.66 20.73
CA LEU A 406 4.00 23.48 20.00
C LEU A 406 4.10 23.34 18.48
N LEU A 407 5.33 23.22 17.97
CA LEU A 407 5.58 23.08 16.54
C LEU A 407 5.77 21.63 16.09
N ASN A 408 5.68 20.64 16.99
CA ASN A 408 5.84 19.23 16.64
C ASN A 408 4.81 18.81 15.58
N THR A 409 5.28 18.21 14.50
CA THR A 409 4.42 17.71 13.42
C THR A 409 3.63 16.47 13.80
N GLU A 410 4.06 15.76 14.84
CA GLU A 410 3.40 14.58 15.40
C GLU A 410 2.58 14.91 16.66
N ALA A 411 2.42 16.19 17.00
CA ALA A 411 1.54 16.61 18.08
C ALA A 411 0.11 16.11 17.86
N SER A 412 -0.63 15.90 18.96
CA SER A 412 -2.05 15.50 18.88
C SER A 412 -2.86 16.54 18.08
N ALA A 413 -3.97 16.10 17.49
CA ALA A 413 -4.87 17.00 16.76
C ALA A 413 -5.35 18.16 17.64
N ASP A 414 -5.54 17.89 18.94
CA ASP A 414 -5.87 18.87 19.97
C ASP A 414 -4.84 19.99 20.11
N ILE A 415 -3.55 19.65 20.18
CA ILE A 415 -2.46 20.66 20.24
C ILE A 415 -2.40 21.43 18.92
N GLN A 416 -2.47 20.74 17.78
CA GLN A 416 -2.41 21.40 16.47
C GLN A 416 -3.57 22.38 16.25
N TYR A 417 -4.76 22.03 16.77
CA TYR A 417 -5.93 22.89 16.74
C TYR A 417 -5.76 24.12 17.66
N ALA A 418 -5.33 23.93 18.90
CA ALA A 418 -5.09 25.03 19.84
C ALA A 418 -4.03 26.02 19.32
N VAL A 419 -2.96 25.51 18.70
CA VAL A 419 -1.93 26.33 18.04
C VAL A 419 -2.49 27.09 16.83
N SER A 420 -3.42 26.49 16.08
CA SER A 420 -4.08 27.14 14.96
C SER A 420 -5.00 28.28 15.44
N GLU A 421 -5.76 28.06 16.50
CA GLU A 421 -6.58 29.11 17.12
C GLU A 421 -5.72 30.27 17.63
N PHE A 422 -4.58 29.99 18.28
CA PHE A 422 -3.63 31.03 18.68
C PHE A 422 -3.14 31.87 17.49
N ILE A 423 -2.83 31.23 16.36
CA ILE A 423 -2.40 31.93 15.14
C ILE A 423 -3.50 32.88 14.64
N ASP A 424 -4.75 32.44 14.64
CA ASP A 424 -5.89 33.26 14.19
C ASP A 424 -6.22 34.38 15.21
N ASP A 425 -6.18 34.10 16.51
CA ASP A 425 -6.44 35.07 17.59
C ASP A 425 -5.44 36.23 17.55
N THR A 426 -4.16 35.95 17.27
CA THR A 426 -3.12 37.00 17.17
C THR A 426 -3.32 37.93 15.98
N ARG A 427 -4.09 37.51 14.96
CA ARG A 427 -4.27 38.19 13.66
C ARG A 427 -2.97 38.56 12.94
N ARG A 428 -1.83 38.04 13.41
CA ARG A 428 -0.49 38.43 12.93
C ARG A 428 -0.29 38.09 11.45
N PHE A 429 -0.99 37.07 10.96
CA PHE A 429 -0.82 36.53 9.60
C PHE A 429 -1.95 36.92 8.64
N ASP A 430 -2.88 37.79 9.02
CA ASP A 430 -4.08 38.09 8.21
C ASP A 430 -3.75 38.83 6.90
N HIS A 431 -2.81 39.76 6.95
CA HIS A 431 -2.29 40.51 5.79
C HIS A 431 -1.63 39.66 4.69
N LEU A 432 -1.48 38.34 4.90
CA LEU A 432 -0.76 37.45 3.99
C LEU A 432 -1.66 36.73 2.98
N PHE A 433 -2.97 36.91 3.12
CA PHE A 433 -4.00 36.23 2.34
C PHE A 433 -5.05 37.22 1.79
N LEU A 434 -4.72 38.52 1.79
CA LEU A 434 -5.45 39.58 1.08
C LEU A 434 -5.01 39.68 -0.37
#